data_AF-A0A0R1QT90-F1
#
_entry.id   AF-A0A0R1QT90-F1
#
_cell.length_a   1.000
_cell.length_b   1.000
_cell.length_c   1.000
_cell.angle_alpha   90.00
_cell.angle_beta   90.00
_cell.angle_gamma   90.00
#
_symmetry.space_group_name_H-M   'P 1'
#
loop_
_entity.id
_entity.type
_entity.pdbx_description
1 polymer ?
#
loop_
_entity_poly.entity_id
_entity_poly.type
_entity_poly.pdbx_seq_one_letter_code
_entity_poly.pdbx_strand_id
1 'polypeptide(L)'
;MMFAILTPALFLGAIASRVRIRFLVMFVILWSVLIYYPLAHIVWSSTGFLAQMGVLDFAGGTVIHINAGITALILAITLRQPYKYTHEQVKGNPLWILMGTVLLWIGWYGFNAGSALAINNQAINAFVTTTISACTGLVTWMFLEMHFKNKTTLSGICTGSICGLVGITPGTGYVTIFGSFIIGIISAIGSFYFMNYLKYKLNLNDYLDIFGCHGVSGIIGSICVGLFATKSVDKSVINNGLFYGGGLKQLGLQLFGVIFTIIFVSIVGVVIVTVLKKVLSNDISIEPDELNMI
;
A
#
# COMPACT_ATOMS: atom_id res chain seq x y z
N MET A 1 14.02 9.40 5.50
CA MET A 1 13.84 10.42 4.45
C MET A 1 13.18 9.84 3.19
N MET A 2 13.80 8.87 2.49
CA MET A 2 13.27 8.38 1.20
C MET A 2 11.83 7.82 1.27
N PHE A 3 11.45 7.11 2.33
CA PHE A 3 10.06 6.66 2.53
C PHE A 3 9.04 7.82 2.58
N ALA A 4 9.42 8.96 3.16
CA ALA A 4 8.57 10.15 3.24
C ALA A 4 8.35 10.80 1.86
N ILE A 5 9.29 10.61 0.94
CA ILE A 5 9.22 11.11 -0.45
C ILE A 5 8.43 10.13 -1.32
N LEU A 6 8.65 8.83 -1.13
CA LEU A 6 7.98 7.78 -1.90
C LEU A 6 6.48 7.71 -1.60
N THR A 7 6.07 7.88 -0.35
CA THR A 7 4.65 7.69 0.03
C THR A 7 3.72 8.66 -0.70
N PRO A 8 4.04 9.98 -0.81
CA PRO A 8 3.31 10.89 -1.67
C PRO A 8 3.25 10.45 -3.13
N ALA A 9 4.39 10.04 -3.70
CA ALA A 9 4.48 9.61 -5.10
C ALA A 9 3.49 8.47 -5.43
N LEU A 10 3.15 7.61 -4.46
CA LEU A 10 2.15 6.55 -4.63
C LEU A 10 0.75 7.10 -4.87
N PHE A 11 0.27 8.03 -4.03
CA PHE A 11 -1.11 8.52 -4.12
C PHE A 11 -1.31 9.64 -5.14
N LEU A 12 -0.25 10.23 -5.69
CA LEU A 12 -0.35 11.25 -6.75
C LEU A 12 -1.16 10.75 -7.95
N GLY A 13 -1.02 9.47 -8.29
CA GLY A 13 -1.75 8.86 -9.39
C GLY A 13 -3.28 8.89 -9.21
N ALA A 14 -3.76 9.00 -7.96
CA ALA A 14 -5.19 9.09 -7.67
C ALA A 14 -5.80 10.40 -8.17
N ILE A 15 -5.00 11.46 -8.32
CA ILE A 15 -5.45 12.80 -8.73
C ILE A 15 -4.80 13.27 -10.04
N ALA A 16 -4.19 12.34 -10.78
CA ALA A 16 -3.60 12.62 -12.09
C ALA A 16 -4.60 13.37 -12.98
N SER A 17 -4.16 14.52 -13.49
CA SER A 17 -4.91 15.43 -14.37
C SER A 17 -6.19 16.04 -13.77
N ARG A 18 -6.26 16.24 -12.45
CA ARG A 18 -7.44 16.83 -11.76
C ARG A 18 -7.15 18.02 -10.87
N VAL A 19 -5.88 18.26 -10.54
CA VAL A 19 -5.48 19.34 -9.64
C VAL A 19 -4.31 20.11 -10.22
N ARG A 20 -4.25 21.41 -9.93
CA ARG A 20 -3.07 22.24 -10.21
C ARG A 20 -1.94 21.90 -9.25
N ILE A 21 -0.72 22.19 -9.69
CA ILE A 21 0.51 21.92 -8.91
C ILE A 21 0.49 22.59 -7.54
N ARG A 22 -0.14 23.77 -7.41
CA ARG A 22 -0.23 24.50 -6.14
C ARG A 22 -1.05 23.73 -5.09
N PHE A 23 -2.23 23.22 -5.45
CA PHE A 23 -3.01 22.33 -4.58
C PHE A 23 -2.17 21.11 -4.19
N LEU A 24 -1.48 20.50 -5.15
CA LEU A 24 -0.69 19.31 -4.91
C LEU A 24 0.43 19.55 -3.89
N VAL A 25 1.22 20.60 -4.07
CA VAL A 25 2.33 20.94 -3.16
C VAL A 25 1.80 21.22 -1.77
N MET A 26 0.73 22.01 -1.64
CA MET A 26 0.13 22.31 -0.34
C MET A 26 -0.45 21.06 0.34
N PHE A 27 -1.09 20.19 -0.42
CA PHE A 27 -1.60 18.91 0.09
C PHE A 27 -0.46 18.05 0.61
N VAL A 28 0.61 17.85 -0.17
CA VAL A 28 1.75 17.02 0.24
C VAL A 28 2.44 17.58 1.48
N ILE A 29 2.64 18.90 1.58
CA ILE A 29 3.23 19.53 2.78
C ILE A 29 2.38 19.25 4.02
N LEU A 30 1.08 19.56 3.95
CA LEU A 30 0.17 19.36 5.09
C LEU A 30 0.04 17.87 5.44
N TRP A 31 -0.08 17.01 4.43
CA TRP A 31 -0.16 15.57 4.60
C TRP A 31 1.11 15.00 5.23
N SER A 32 2.29 15.43 4.80
CA SER A 32 3.55 14.98 5.40
C SER A 32 3.64 15.36 6.87
N VAL A 33 3.28 16.59 7.22
CA VAL A 33 3.36 17.11 8.60
C VAL A 33 2.29 16.53 9.51
N LEU A 34 1.06 16.38 9.03
CA LEU A 34 -0.09 16.03 9.87
C LEU A 34 -0.44 14.53 9.83
N ILE A 35 -0.01 13.80 8.79
CA ILE A 35 -0.27 12.37 8.65
C ILE A 35 1.01 11.56 8.71
N TYR A 36 1.95 11.78 7.78
CA TYR A 36 3.09 10.89 7.63
C TYR A 36 4.02 10.88 8.83
N TYR A 37 4.53 12.04 9.26
CA TYR A 37 5.47 12.08 10.39
C TYR A 37 4.83 11.63 11.71
N PRO A 38 3.59 12.04 12.05
CA PRO A 38 2.92 11.50 13.23
C PRO A 38 2.72 9.99 13.17
N LEU A 39 2.28 9.44 12.03
CA LEU A 39 2.06 8.00 11.88
C LEU A 39 3.39 7.23 11.95
N ALA A 40 4.45 7.73 11.30
CA ALA A 40 5.78 7.16 11.39
C ALA A 40 6.30 7.16 12.84
N HIS A 41 6.07 8.23 13.60
CA HIS A 41 6.40 8.27 15.03
C HIS A 41 5.59 7.23 15.82
N ILE A 42 4.27 7.19 15.63
CA ILE A 42 3.37 6.28 16.35
C ILE A 42 3.74 4.80 16.13
N VAL A 43 4.16 4.43 14.92
CA VAL A 43 4.41 3.03 14.52
C VAL A 43 5.88 2.62 14.66
N TRP A 44 6.84 3.51 14.40
CA TRP A 44 8.27 3.13 14.34
C TRP A 44 9.14 3.73 15.44
N SER A 45 8.71 4.77 16.14
CA SER A 45 9.49 5.28 17.27
C SER A 45 9.41 4.31 18.45
N SER A 46 10.51 4.13 19.18
CA SER A 46 10.51 3.44 20.48
C SER A 46 9.56 4.09 21.52
N THR A 47 9.21 5.36 21.31
CA THR A 47 8.24 6.11 22.11
C THR A 47 6.83 6.18 21.48
N GLY A 48 6.66 5.58 20.31
CA GLY A 48 5.40 5.55 19.58
C GLY A 48 4.37 4.63 20.23
N PHE A 49 3.12 5.07 20.27
CA PHE A 49 2.04 4.34 20.92
C PHE A 49 1.84 2.92 20.37
N LEU A 50 1.76 2.75 19.04
CA LEU A 50 1.55 1.41 18.44
C LEU A 50 2.81 0.55 18.55
N ALA A 51 4.00 1.15 18.43
CA ALA A 51 5.26 0.46 18.65
C ALA A 51 5.35 -0.14 20.06
N GLN A 52 5.04 0.66 21.09
CA GLN A 52 5.06 0.22 22.49
C GLN A 52 4.02 -0.86 22.81
N MET A 53 2.88 -0.86 22.11
CA MET A 53 1.89 -1.93 22.22
C MET A 53 2.37 -3.26 21.62
N GLY A 54 3.40 -3.25 20.77
CA GLY A 54 3.93 -4.41 20.08
C GLY A 54 3.31 -4.64 18.70
N VAL A 55 2.75 -3.60 18.07
CA VAL A 55 2.40 -3.65 16.64
C VAL A 55 3.69 -3.73 15.83
N LEU A 56 3.73 -4.66 14.89
CA LEU A 56 4.87 -4.90 14.02
C LEU A 56 4.59 -4.31 12.63
N ASP A 57 5.51 -3.49 12.15
CA ASP A 57 5.50 -2.98 10.78
C ASP A 57 6.95 -2.76 10.31
N PHE A 58 7.52 -3.77 9.68
CA PHE A 58 8.96 -3.82 9.41
C PHE A 58 9.43 -2.71 8.47
N ALA A 59 8.73 -2.50 7.35
CA ALA A 59 9.13 -1.56 6.33
C ALA A 59 8.02 -0.62 5.83
N GLY A 60 6.78 -0.72 6.35
CA GLY A 60 5.73 0.27 6.08
C GLY A 60 4.45 -0.26 5.45
N GLY A 61 3.94 -1.41 5.89
CA GLY A 61 2.57 -1.80 5.58
C GLY A 61 1.57 -0.73 6.02
N THR A 62 1.66 -0.23 7.25
CA THR A 62 0.80 0.83 7.77
C THR A 62 1.28 2.21 7.34
N VAL A 63 2.52 2.57 7.66
CA VAL A 63 3.08 3.93 7.51
C VAL A 63 3.13 4.38 6.04
N ILE A 64 3.30 3.43 5.11
CA ILE A 64 3.46 3.72 3.69
C ILE A 64 2.25 3.23 2.89
N HIS A 65 1.96 1.93 2.91
CA HIS A 65 1.02 1.37 1.93
C HIS A 65 -0.46 1.59 2.27
N ILE A 66 -0.88 1.28 3.50
CA ILE A 66 -2.25 1.58 3.96
C ILE A 66 -2.45 3.09 3.96
N ASN A 67 -1.47 3.85 4.47
CA ASN A 67 -1.50 5.30 4.50
C ASN A 67 -1.70 5.90 3.09
N ALA A 68 -0.86 5.51 2.12
CA ALA A 68 -1.01 5.97 0.74
C ALA A 68 -2.30 5.49 0.09
N GLY A 69 -2.70 4.23 0.30
CA GLY A 69 -3.92 3.66 -0.27
C GLY A 69 -5.17 4.39 0.22
N ILE A 70 -5.30 4.61 1.53
CA ILE A 70 -6.43 5.33 2.12
C ILE A 70 -6.42 6.80 1.67
N THR A 71 -5.24 7.43 1.63
CA THR A 71 -5.10 8.79 1.10
C THR A 71 -5.55 8.89 -0.36
N ALA A 72 -5.13 7.94 -1.20
CA ALA A 72 -5.55 7.84 -2.60
C ALA A 72 -7.06 7.69 -2.73
N LEU A 73 -7.68 6.85 -1.89
CA LEU A 73 -9.12 6.64 -1.88
C LEU A 73 -9.89 7.92 -1.48
N ILE A 74 -9.45 8.63 -0.44
CA ILE A 74 -10.04 9.91 -0.03
C ILE A 74 -9.96 10.91 -1.18
N LEU A 75 -8.77 11.09 -1.76
CA LEU A 75 -8.56 12.01 -2.87
C LEU A 75 -9.41 11.65 -4.08
N ALA A 76 -9.50 10.36 -4.43
CA ALA A 76 -10.34 9.88 -5.52
C ALA A 76 -11.82 10.18 -5.27
N ILE A 77 -12.37 9.85 -4.10
CA ILE A 77 -13.79 10.09 -3.77
C ILE A 77 -14.12 11.58 -3.73
N THR A 78 -13.18 12.41 -3.29
CA THR A 78 -13.42 13.85 -3.06
C THR A 78 -13.18 14.73 -4.28
N LEU A 79 -12.27 14.32 -5.17
CA LEU A 79 -11.82 15.13 -6.31
C LEU A 79 -12.18 14.53 -7.67
N ARG A 80 -12.71 13.30 -7.73
CA ARG A 80 -13.23 12.71 -8.96
C ARG A 80 -14.72 12.46 -8.87
N GLN A 81 -15.35 12.40 -10.03
CA GLN A 81 -16.71 11.88 -10.16
C GLN A 81 -16.74 10.40 -9.74
N PRO A 82 -17.86 9.92 -9.15
CA PRO A 82 -18.06 8.50 -8.88
C PRO A 82 -17.78 7.65 -10.12
N TYR A 83 -17.32 6.42 -9.92
CA TYR A 83 -16.97 5.56 -11.03
C TYR A 83 -18.18 5.35 -11.95
N LYS A 84 -18.01 5.66 -13.23
CA LYS A 84 -18.97 5.29 -14.28
C LYS A 84 -18.34 4.15 -15.07
N TYR A 85 -19.04 3.01 -15.13
CA TYR A 85 -18.58 1.88 -15.93
C TYR A 85 -18.53 2.29 -17.40
N THR A 86 -17.32 2.39 -17.94
CA THR A 86 -17.07 2.61 -19.37
C THR A 86 -16.51 1.32 -19.96
N HIS A 87 -16.95 0.97 -21.17
CA HIS A 87 -16.38 -0.16 -21.91
C HIS A 87 -14.89 0.06 -22.27
N GLU A 88 -14.43 1.31 -22.22
CA GLU A 88 -13.03 1.68 -22.34
C GLU A 88 -12.34 1.62 -20.97
N GLN A 89 -11.49 0.61 -20.78
CA GLN A 89 -10.51 0.61 -19.69
C GLN A 89 -9.33 1.51 -20.10
N VAL A 90 -8.89 2.37 -19.19
CA VAL A 90 -7.67 3.17 -19.38
C VAL A 90 -6.49 2.22 -19.58
N LYS A 91 -5.89 2.25 -20.77
CA LYS A 91 -4.72 1.43 -21.11
C LYS A 91 -3.47 2.28 -20.96
N GLY A 92 -2.71 2.05 -19.90
CA GLY A 92 -1.33 2.55 -19.81
C GLY A 92 -0.44 1.84 -20.82
N ASN A 93 0.67 2.47 -21.21
CA ASN A 93 1.65 1.83 -22.09
C ASN A 93 2.35 0.67 -21.35
N PRO A 94 2.25 -0.57 -21.82
CA PRO A 94 2.77 -1.75 -21.11
C PRO A 94 4.27 -1.74 -20.87
N LEU A 95 5.07 -1.11 -21.75
CA LEU A 95 6.52 -1.03 -21.59
C LEU A 95 6.89 -0.07 -20.45
N TRP A 96 6.20 1.07 -20.34
CA TRP A 96 6.42 2.00 -19.22
C TRP A 96 6.01 1.38 -17.88
N ILE A 97 4.92 0.60 -17.85
CA ILE A 97 4.50 -0.15 -16.66
C ILE A 97 5.58 -1.18 -16.27
N LEU A 98 6.09 -1.94 -17.24
CA LEU A 98 7.16 -2.91 -17.00
C LEU A 98 8.43 -2.22 -16.46
N MET A 99 8.89 -1.15 -17.10
CA MET A 99 10.05 -0.38 -16.66
C MET A 99 9.87 0.15 -15.23
N GLY A 100 8.72 0.74 -14.93
CA GLY A 100 8.39 1.19 -13.58
C GLY A 100 8.41 0.04 -12.57
N THR A 101 7.85 -1.11 -12.93
CA THR A 101 7.81 -2.30 -12.08
C THR A 101 9.22 -2.85 -11.79
N VAL A 102 10.09 -2.89 -12.80
CA VAL A 102 11.49 -3.32 -12.63
C VAL A 102 12.23 -2.38 -11.69
N LEU A 103 12.11 -1.07 -11.88
CA LEU A 103 12.74 -0.07 -10.99
C LEU A 103 12.20 -0.17 -9.56
N LEU A 104 10.89 -0.34 -9.40
CA LEU A 104 10.26 -0.53 -8.10
C LEU A 104 10.74 -1.81 -7.42
N TRP A 105 10.82 -2.93 -8.13
CA TRP A 105 11.28 -4.19 -7.56
C TRP A 105 12.74 -4.10 -7.11
N ILE A 106 13.63 -3.57 -7.96
CA ILE A 106 15.03 -3.36 -7.59
C ILE A 106 15.13 -2.44 -6.35
N GLY A 107 14.40 -1.33 -6.35
CA GLY A 107 14.33 -0.42 -5.21
C GLY A 107 13.75 -1.07 -3.94
N TRP A 108 12.83 -2.04 -4.09
CA TRP A 108 12.18 -2.71 -2.97
C TRP A 108 13.14 -3.54 -2.12
N TYR A 109 14.26 -4.00 -2.68
CA TYR A 109 15.31 -4.63 -1.87
C TYR A 109 15.92 -3.64 -0.89
N GLY A 110 16.25 -2.42 -1.34
CA GLY A 110 16.72 -1.36 -0.46
C GLY A 110 15.65 -0.92 0.54
N PHE A 111 14.38 -0.95 0.13
CA PHE A 111 13.23 -0.65 0.98
C PHE A 111 13.08 -1.67 2.12
N ASN A 112 13.01 -2.96 1.79
CA ASN A 112 12.76 -4.02 2.75
C ASN A 112 14.04 -4.43 3.50
N ALA A 113 15.07 -4.91 2.81
CA ALA A 113 16.30 -5.35 3.47
C ALA A 113 17.00 -4.21 4.21
N GLY A 114 16.96 -2.98 3.67
CA GLY A 114 17.50 -1.79 4.33
C GLY A 114 16.76 -1.41 5.62
N SER A 115 15.51 -1.82 5.80
CA SER A 115 14.74 -1.58 7.03
C SER A 115 15.26 -2.41 8.22
N ALA A 116 16.17 -3.36 8.00
CA ALA A 116 16.92 -4.00 9.08
C ALA A 116 17.96 -3.07 9.74
N LEU A 117 18.30 -1.95 9.10
CA LEU A 117 19.27 -0.93 9.56
C LEU A 117 20.68 -1.46 9.86
N ALA A 118 20.98 -2.69 9.46
CA ALA A 118 22.27 -3.35 9.65
C ALA A 118 22.43 -4.49 8.63
N ILE A 119 23.66 -4.93 8.43
CA ILE A 119 23.97 -6.14 7.65
C ILE A 119 23.91 -7.33 8.61
N ASN A 120 22.77 -8.02 8.63
CA ASN A 120 22.52 -9.14 9.53
C ASN A 120 21.57 -10.19 8.90
N ASN A 121 21.27 -11.26 9.63
CA ASN A 121 20.37 -12.32 9.18
C ASN A 121 18.94 -11.82 8.89
N GLN A 122 18.49 -10.77 9.59
CA GLN A 122 17.17 -10.18 9.36
C GLN A 122 17.12 -9.46 8.01
N ALA A 123 18.18 -8.73 7.63
CA ALA A 123 18.32 -8.11 6.32
C ALA A 123 18.32 -9.15 5.19
N ILE A 124 19.06 -10.25 5.38
CA ILE A 124 19.08 -11.37 4.41
C ILE A 124 17.69 -12.01 4.30
N ASN A 125 17.02 -12.26 5.44
CA ASN A 125 15.67 -12.81 5.45
C ASN A 125 14.69 -11.89 4.69
N ALA A 126 14.70 -10.59 5.00
CA ALA A 126 13.89 -9.58 4.33
C ALA A 126 14.17 -9.51 2.82
N PHE A 127 15.42 -9.66 2.39
CA PHE A 127 15.75 -9.74 0.97
C PHE A 127 15.06 -10.94 0.29
N VAL A 128 15.17 -12.13 0.89
CA VAL A 128 14.60 -13.37 0.31
C VAL A 128 13.07 -13.37 0.33
N THR A 129 12.45 -13.02 1.46
CA THR A 129 10.99 -12.99 1.59
C THR A 129 10.36 -11.97 0.63
N THR A 130 11.05 -10.84 0.38
CA THR A 130 10.63 -9.83 -0.61
C THR A 130 10.48 -10.43 -2.00
N THR A 131 11.51 -11.12 -2.51
CA THR A 131 11.45 -11.77 -3.83
C THR A 131 10.41 -12.87 -3.89
N ILE A 132 10.35 -13.72 -2.87
CA ILE A 132 9.41 -14.85 -2.86
C ILE A 132 7.97 -14.36 -2.89
N SER A 133 7.62 -13.34 -2.10
CA SER A 133 6.29 -12.75 -2.13
C SER A 133 5.98 -12.07 -3.49
N ALA A 134 6.96 -11.37 -4.08
CA ALA A 134 6.80 -10.75 -5.39
C ALA A 134 6.54 -11.79 -6.49
N CYS A 135 7.33 -12.86 -6.54
CA CYS A 135 7.18 -13.94 -7.51
C CYS A 135 5.84 -14.69 -7.34
N THR A 136 5.44 -14.95 -6.10
CA THR A 136 4.18 -15.66 -5.81
C THR A 136 2.97 -14.79 -6.11
N GLY A 137 3.00 -13.50 -5.79
CA GLY A 137 1.98 -12.54 -6.19
C GLY A 137 1.83 -12.43 -7.71
N LEU A 138 2.96 -12.37 -8.43
CA LEU A 138 3.01 -12.39 -9.89
C LEU A 138 2.34 -13.65 -10.46
N VAL A 139 2.79 -14.84 -10.04
CA VAL A 139 2.27 -16.12 -10.55
C VAL A 139 0.78 -16.28 -10.21
N THR A 140 0.38 -15.87 -9.00
CA THR A 140 -1.03 -15.88 -8.59
C THR A 140 -1.88 -15.01 -9.51
N TRP A 141 -1.41 -13.80 -9.82
CA TRP A 141 -2.13 -12.91 -10.74
C TRP A 141 -2.26 -13.50 -12.15
N MET A 142 -1.20 -14.16 -12.64
CA MET A 142 -1.26 -14.87 -13.93
C MET A 142 -2.36 -15.94 -13.94
N PHE A 143 -2.45 -16.75 -12.88
CA PHE A 143 -3.50 -17.76 -12.78
C PHE A 143 -4.89 -17.15 -12.66
N LEU A 144 -5.05 -16.07 -11.90
CA LEU A 144 -6.33 -15.36 -11.79
C LEU A 144 -6.77 -14.76 -13.12
N GLU A 145 -5.86 -14.13 -13.87
CA GLU A 145 -6.19 -13.61 -15.21
C GLU A 145 -6.49 -14.72 -16.22
N MET A 146 -5.74 -15.82 -16.17
CA MET A 146 -6.04 -16.98 -17.01
C MET A 146 -7.44 -17.53 -16.71
N HIS A 147 -7.79 -17.67 -15.43
CA HIS A 147 -9.07 -18.23 -15.01
C HIS A 147 -10.27 -17.31 -15.27
N PHE A 148 -10.16 -16.01 -14.95
CA PHE A 148 -11.28 -15.08 -15.02
C PHE A 148 -11.34 -14.25 -16.31
N LYS A 149 -10.21 -14.11 -17.03
CA LYS A 149 -10.10 -13.25 -18.22
C LYS A 149 -9.63 -14.01 -19.47
N ASN A 150 -9.36 -15.32 -19.38
CA ASN A 150 -8.87 -16.18 -20.46
C ASN A 150 -7.57 -15.71 -21.14
N LYS A 151 -6.82 -14.79 -20.52
CA LYS A 151 -5.54 -14.30 -21.03
C LYS A 151 -4.73 -13.67 -19.91
N THR A 152 -3.43 -13.87 -19.93
CA THR A 152 -2.48 -13.16 -19.07
C THR A 152 -1.99 -11.90 -19.75
N THR A 153 -1.89 -10.80 -19.01
CA THR A 153 -1.39 -9.52 -19.52
C THR A 153 -0.07 -9.12 -18.86
N LEU A 154 0.79 -8.39 -19.59
CA LEU A 154 2.02 -7.85 -19.02
C LEU A 154 1.75 -6.91 -17.84
N SER A 155 0.74 -6.03 -17.98
CA SER A 155 0.32 -5.14 -16.91
C SER A 155 -0.20 -5.91 -15.70
N GLY A 156 -0.97 -6.99 -15.90
CA GLY A 156 -1.45 -7.84 -14.81
C GLY A 156 -0.31 -8.52 -14.05
N ILE A 157 0.67 -9.09 -14.76
CA ILE A 157 1.90 -9.66 -14.17
C ILE A 157 2.62 -8.62 -13.29
N CYS A 158 2.75 -7.39 -13.80
CA CYS A 158 3.35 -6.28 -13.07
C CYS A 158 2.54 -5.87 -11.83
N THR A 159 1.21 -5.79 -11.93
CA THR A 159 0.36 -5.49 -10.78
C THR A 159 0.45 -6.59 -9.72
N GLY A 160 0.47 -7.86 -10.15
CA GLY A 160 0.61 -9.01 -9.25
C GLY A 160 1.90 -9.01 -8.45
N SER A 161 3.03 -8.72 -9.10
CA SER A 161 4.32 -8.62 -8.39
C SER A 161 4.32 -7.50 -7.36
N ILE A 162 3.77 -6.33 -7.70
CA ILE A 162 3.68 -5.20 -6.77
C ILE A 162 2.73 -5.53 -5.60
N CYS A 163 1.59 -6.18 -5.83
CA CYS A 163 0.71 -6.61 -4.74
C CYS A 163 1.43 -7.56 -3.77
N GLY A 164 2.25 -8.48 -4.29
CA GLY A 164 3.11 -9.34 -3.47
C GLY A 164 4.16 -8.57 -2.68
N LEU A 165 4.84 -7.61 -3.31
CA LEU A 165 5.84 -6.73 -2.67
C LEU A 165 5.22 -5.88 -1.56
N VAL A 166 4.06 -5.27 -1.81
CA VAL A 166 3.31 -4.52 -0.80
C VAL A 166 2.90 -5.43 0.35
N GLY A 167 2.32 -6.59 0.05
CA GLY A 167 1.82 -7.51 1.06
C GLY A 167 2.88 -7.98 2.05
N ILE A 168 4.11 -8.23 1.58
CA ILE A 168 5.18 -8.69 2.46
C ILE A 168 5.87 -7.57 3.24
N THR A 169 5.79 -6.32 2.77
CA THR A 169 6.48 -5.17 3.36
C THR A 169 6.36 -5.06 4.90
N PRO A 170 5.17 -5.19 5.53
CA PRO A 170 5.09 -5.12 7.00
C PRO A 170 5.73 -6.32 7.73
N GLY A 171 5.87 -7.47 7.07
CA GLY A 171 6.32 -8.73 7.68
C GLY A 171 7.69 -9.24 7.24
N THR A 172 8.32 -8.59 6.26
CA THR A 172 9.49 -9.10 5.54
C THR A 172 10.66 -9.51 6.44
N GLY A 173 10.88 -8.83 7.57
CA GLY A 173 11.89 -9.18 8.57
C GLY A 173 11.37 -9.93 9.81
N TYR A 174 10.13 -10.42 9.78
CA TYR A 174 9.48 -11.13 10.90
C TYR A 174 8.92 -12.51 10.52
N VAL A 175 8.74 -12.79 9.22
CA VAL A 175 8.08 -14.01 8.73
C VAL A 175 9.06 -14.94 8.01
N THR A 176 8.72 -16.23 7.96
CA THR A 176 9.52 -17.21 7.23
C THR A 176 9.34 -17.09 5.71
N ILE A 177 10.20 -17.76 4.94
CA ILE A 177 10.06 -17.88 3.48
C ILE A 177 8.67 -18.45 3.11
N PHE A 178 8.22 -19.50 3.82
CA PHE A 178 6.89 -20.06 3.60
C PHE A 178 5.78 -19.05 3.93
N GLY A 179 5.91 -18.29 5.02
CA GLY A 179 5.00 -17.19 5.34
C GLY A 179 4.92 -16.15 4.20
N SER A 180 6.07 -15.76 3.64
CA SER A 180 6.12 -14.81 2.51
C SER A 180 5.48 -15.35 1.23
N PHE A 181 5.61 -16.66 0.97
CA PHE A 181 4.97 -17.32 -0.15
C PHE A 181 3.44 -17.23 -0.05
N ILE A 182 2.88 -17.50 1.13
CA ILE A 182 1.44 -17.41 1.37
C ILE A 182 0.97 -15.96 1.31
N ILE A 183 1.72 -15.01 1.90
CA ILE A 183 1.40 -13.59 1.88
C ILE A 183 1.31 -13.03 0.45
N GLY A 184 2.23 -13.43 -0.44
CA GLY A 184 2.18 -13.01 -1.83
C GLY A 184 0.91 -13.48 -2.55
N ILE A 185 0.52 -14.75 -2.33
CA ILE A 185 -0.71 -15.33 -2.92
C ILE A 185 -1.95 -14.57 -2.45
N ILE A 186 -2.15 -14.45 -1.14
CA ILE A 186 -3.38 -13.85 -0.59
C ILE A 186 -3.47 -12.35 -0.88
N SER A 187 -2.33 -11.64 -0.94
CA SER A 187 -2.30 -10.22 -1.30
C SER A 187 -2.71 -10.03 -2.77
N ALA A 188 -2.18 -10.85 -3.68
CA ALA A 188 -2.59 -10.83 -5.08
C ALA A 188 -4.07 -11.19 -5.26
N ILE A 189 -4.59 -12.22 -4.58
CA ILE A 189 -6.02 -12.60 -4.63
C ILE A 189 -6.91 -11.46 -4.14
N GLY A 190 -6.62 -10.90 -2.96
CA GLY A 190 -7.46 -9.85 -2.37
C GLY A 190 -7.47 -8.59 -3.23
N SER A 191 -6.30 -8.18 -3.73
CA SER A 191 -6.17 -7.00 -4.58
C SER A 191 -6.79 -7.23 -5.96
N PHE A 192 -6.64 -8.42 -6.56
CA PHE A 192 -7.33 -8.79 -7.80
C PHE A 192 -8.85 -8.71 -7.63
N TYR A 193 -9.39 -9.31 -6.57
CA TYR A 193 -10.82 -9.28 -6.28
C TYR A 193 -11.32 -7.84 -6.08
N PHE A 194 -10.57 -7.02 -5.36
CA PHE A 194 -10.91 -5.62 -5.17
C PHE A 194 -10.97 -4.86 -6.51
N MET A 195 -9.89 -4.91 -7.29
CA MET A 195 -9.73 -4.15 -8.52
C MET A 195 -10.68 -4.59 -9.64
N ASN A 196 -11.05 -5.87 -9.69
CA ASN A 196 -11.85 -6.40 -10.80
C ASN A 196 -13.33 -6.55 -10.46
N TYR A 197 -13.72 -6.46 -9.19
CA TYR A 197 -15.12 -6.66 -8.78
C TYR A 197 -15.57 -5.67 -7.71
N LEU A 198 -14.91 -5.65 -6.55
CA LEU A 198 -15.45 -4.92 -5.39
C LEU A 198 -15.49 -3.40 -5.59
N LYS A 199 -14.46 -2.81 -6.23
CA LYS A 199 -14.43 -1.36 -6.47
C LYS A 199 -15.61 -0.89 -7.32
N TYR A 200 -16.03 -1.70 -8.31
CA TYR A 200 -17.17 -1.41 -9.17
C TYR A 200 -18.49 -1.56 -8.43
N LYS A 201 -18.63 -2.61 -7.62
CA LYS A 201 -19.81 -2.82 -6.77
C LYS A 201 -20.01 -1.68 -5.76
N LEU A 202 -18.92 -1.08 -5.30
CA LEU A 202 -18.92 0.04 -4.36
C LEU A 202 -18.90 1.43 -5.05
N ASN A 203 -18.92 1.49 -6.39
CA ASN A 203 -18.81 2.72 -7.18
C ASN A 203 -17.57 3.58 -6.86
N LEU A 204 -16.46 2.94 -6.48
CA LEU A 204 -15.20 3.61 -6.12
C LEU A 204 -14.37 3.91 -7.36
N ASN A 205 -14.00 5.18 -7.56
CA ASN A 205 -13.15 5.63 -8.67
C ASN A 205 -11.66 5.56 -8.32
N ASP A 206 -11.15 4.37 -8.02
CA ASP A 206 -9.71 4.12 -7.83
C ASP A 206 -9.00 4.07 -9.19
N TYR A 207 -8.73 5.27 -9.75
CA TYR A 207 -8.36 5.48 -11.16
C TYR A 207 -7.14 4.68 -11.63
N LEU A 208 -6.07 4.61 -10.83
CA LEU A 208 -4.87 3.82 -11.11
C LEU A 208 -4.72 2.62 -10.16
N ASP A 209 -5.82 2.19 -9.54
CA ASP A 209 -5.83 1.05 -8.62
C ASP A 209 -4.82 1.18 -7.46
N ILE A 210 -4.60 2.40 -6.95
CA ILE A 210 -3.62 2.65 -5.88
C ILE A 210 -4.12 2.11 -4.55
N PHE A 211 -5.41 2.32 -4.24
CA PHE A 211 -5.99 1.72 -3.05
C PHE A 211 -6.07 0.19 -3.21
N GLY A 212 -6.45 -0.29 -4.38
CA GLY A 212 -6.45 -1.72 -4.68
C GLY A 212 -5.07 -2.37 -4.55
N CYS A 213 -4.01 -1.69 -4.97
CA CYS A 213 -2.67 -2.27 -4.98
C CYS A 213 -1.98 -2.10 -3.64
N HIS A 214 -1.92 -0.87 -3.13
CA HIS A 214 -1.21 -0.52 -1.90
C HIS A 214 -2.08 -0.65 -0.66
N GLY A 215 -3.31 -0.14 -0.69
CA GLY A 215 -4.23 -0.19 0.44
C GLY A 215 -4.62 -1.62 0.80
N VAL A 216 -5.22 -2.36 -0.14
CA VAL A 216 -5.70 -3.73 0.10
C VAL A 216 -4.56 -4.68 0.41
N SER A 217 -3.51 -4.74 -0.41
CA SER A 217 -2.35 -5.60 -0.11
C SER A 217 -1.67 -5.21 1.20
N GLY A 218 -1.57 -3.91 1.52
CA GLY A 218 -0.99 -3.42 2.77
C GLY A 218 -1.79 -3.83 4.01
N ILE A 219 -3.13 -3.77 3.92
CA ILE A 219 -4.06 -4.27 4.95
C ILE A 219 -3.86 -5.78 5.14
N ILE A 220 -3.93 -6.55 4.06
CA ILE A 220 -3.78 -8.01 4.08
C ILE A 220 -2.42 -8.38 4.68
N GLY A 221 -1.34 -7.78 4.19
CA GLY A 221 0.01 -7.97 4.66
C GLY A 221 0.15 -7.71 6.16
N SER A 222 -0.35 -6.56 6.62
CA SER A 222 -0.25 -6.14 8.03
C SER A 222 -1.00 -7.08 8.96
N ILE A 223 -2.17 -7.59 8.56
CA ILE A 223 -2.91 -8.62 9.29
C ILE A 223 -2.14 -9.94 9.30
N CYS A 224 -1.52 -10.31 8.17
CA CYS A 224 -0.77 -11.55 8.05
C CYS A 224 0.51 -11.59 8.88
N VAL A 225 1.09 -10.43 9.22
CA VAL A 225 2.13 -10.38 10.26
C VAL A 225 1.62 -10.97 11.57
N GLY A 226 0.37 -10.72 11.94
CA GLY A 226 -0.27 -11.26 13.13
C GLY A 226 -0.51 -12.78 13.06
N LEU A 227 -0.46 -13.35 11.86
CA LEU A 227 -0.59 -14.79 11.62
C LEU A 227 0.78 -15.48 11.58
N PHE A 228 1.77 -14.85 10.93
CA PHE A 228 3.02 -15.51 10.52
C PHE A 228 4.30 -14.97 11.19
N ALA A 229 4.26 -13.87 11.96
CA ALA A 229 5.44 -13.37 12.64
C ALA A 229 6.01 -14.43 13.62
N THR A 230 7.33 -14.56 13.71
CA THR A 230 7.93 -15.58 14.57
C THR A 230 9.30 -15.18 15.13
N LYS A 231 9.51 -15.53 16.40
CA LYS A 231 10.80 -15.42 17.11
C LYS A 231 11.94 -16.17 16.44
N SER A 232 11.62 -17.20 15.64
CA SER A 232 12.63 -17.97 14.92
C SER A 232 13.31 -17.16 13.80
N VAL A 233 12.63 -16.12 13.30
CA VAL A 233 13.17 -15.21 12.28
C VAL A 233 13.83 -14.02 12.96
N ASP A 234 13.14 -13.41 13.92
CA ASP A 234 13.66 -12.27 14.67
C ASP A 234 13.24 -12.27 16.14
N LYS A 235 14.23 -12.10 17.02
CA LYS A 235 14.03 -12.20 18.47
C LYS A 235 13.26 -11.01 19.07
N SER A 236 13.12 -9.89 18.35
CA SER A 236 12.33 -8.74 18.82
C SER A 236 10.83 -8.99 18.78
N VAL A 237 10.37 -10.02 18.05
CA VAL A 237 8.98 -10.47 18.05
C VAL A 237 8.61 -10.96 19.46
N ILE A 238 7.84 -10.18 20.22
CA ILE A 238 7.47 -10.52 21.60
C ILE A 238 6.45 -11.68 21.64
N ASN A 239 5.43 -11.60 20.79
CA ASN A 239 4.40 -12.63 20.64
C ASN A 239 4.50 -13.19 19.22
N ASN A 240 4.63 -14.51 19.09
CA ASN A 240 4.53 -15.16 17.79
C ASN A 240 3.14 -14.88 17.18
N GLY A 241 3.04 -15.00 15.86
CA GLY A 241 1.79 -15.02 15.15
C GLY A 241 0.97 -16.27 15.49
N LEU A 242 -0.31 -16.22 15.14
CA LEU A 242 -1.28 -17.26 15.45
C LEU A 242 -0.82 -18.66 14.99
N PHE A 243 -0.23 -18.77 13.80
CA PHE A 243 0.21 -20.06 13.23
C PHE A 243 1.54 -20.56 13.79
N TYR A 244 2.20 -19.77 14.63
CA TYR A 244 3.45 -20.13 15.33
C TYR A 244 3.22 -20.24 16.85
N GLY A 245 1.98 -20.51 17.27
CA GLY A 245 1.62 -20.80 18.66
C GLY A 245 1.53 -19.58 19.58
N GLY A 246 1.55 -18.35 19.05
CA GLY A 246 1.48 -17.13 19.87
C GLY A 246 0.08 -16.67 20.29
N GLY A 247 -0.96 -17.44 19.93
CA GLY A 247 -2.35 -17.12 20.22
C GLY A 247 -2.88 -15.91 19.44
N LEU A 248 -3.96 -15.29 19.93
CA LEU A 248 -4.64 -14.19 19.25
C LEU A 248 -4.04 -12.81 19.51
N LYS A 249 -3.06 -12.69 20.42
CA LYS A 249 -2.54 -11.39 20.86
C LYS A 249 -1.89 -10.62 19.72
N GLN A 250 -0.94 -11.23 19.00
CA GLN A 250 -0.26 -10.53 17.90
C GLN A 250 -1.23 -10.18 16.77
N LEU A 251 -2.15 -11.09 16.44
CA LEU A 251 -3.20 -10.83 15.45
C LEU A 251 -4.10 -9.65 15.85
N GLY A 252 -4.54 -9.60 17.11
CA GLY A 252 -5.33 -8.50 17.64
C GLY A 252 -4.60 -7.15 17.59
N LEU A 253 -3.30 -7.13 17.91
CA LEU A 253 -2.45 -5.93 17.81
C LEU A 253 -2.35 -5.44 16.36
N GLN A 254 -2.10 -6.34 15.41
CA GLN A 254 -2.04 -5.97 13.99
C GLN A 254 -3.38 -5.44 13.48
N LEU A 255 -4.50 -6.08 13.83
CA LEU A 255 -5.85 -5.62 13.48
C LEU A 255 -6.10 -4.21 14.04
N PHE A 256 -5.75 -3.98 15.30
CA PHE A 256 -5.86 -2.66 15.92
C PHE A 256 -5.00 -1.62 15.20
N GLY A 257 -3.74 -1.93 14.89
CA GLY A 257 -2.84 -1.03 14.16
C GLY A 257 -3.36 -0.66 12.76
N VAL A 258 -3.92 -1.63 12.04
CA VAL A 258 -4.57 -1.41 10.74
C VAL A 258 -5.78 -0.48 10.88
N ILE A 259 -6.69 -0.78 11.80
CA ILE A 259 -7.91 0.02 12.02
C ILE A 259 -7.54 1.45 12.46
N PHE A 260 -6.62 1.57 13.41
CA PHE A 260 -6.11 2.86 13.87
C PHE A 260 -5.56 3.68 12.69
N THR A 261 -4.72 3.07 11.85
CA THR A 261 -4.12 3.74 10.69
C THR A 261 -5.20 4.21 9.72
N ILE A 262 -6.16 3.35 9.38
CA ILE A 262 -7.26 3.71 8.47
C ILE A 262 -8.06 4.88 9.04
N ILE A 263 -8.44 4.84 10.32
CA ILE A 263 -9.22 5.90 10.97
C ILE A 263 -8.43 7.21 11.02
N PHE A 264 -7.18 7.15 11.48
CA PHE A 264 -6.31 8.32 11.61
C PHE A 264 -6.11 9.02 10.25
N VAL A 265 -5.70 8.26 9.23
CA VAL A 265 -5.47 8.79 7.88
C VAL A 265 -6.77 9.31 7.27
N SER A 266 -7.90 8.63 7.51
CA SER A 266 -9.21 9.06 7.00
C SER A 266 -9.66 10.39 7.61
N ILE A 267 -9.61 10.51 8.94
CA ILE A 267 -10.05 11.73 9.64
C ILE A 267 -9.19 12.91 9.22
N VAL A 268 -7.86 12.78 9.35
CA VAL A 268 -6.95 13.89 9.05
C VAL A 268 -6.94 14.21 7.55
N GLY A 269 -6.97 13.17 6.70
CA GLY A 269 -6.97 13.33 5.24
C GLY A 269 -8.21 14.05 4.73
N VAL A 270 -9.40 13.68 5.23
CA VAL A 270 -10.65 14.38 4.89
C VAL A 270 -10.60 15.84 5.32
N VAL A 271 -10.12 16.13 6.53
CA VAL A 271 -9.97 17.50 7.02
C VAL A 271 -9.06 18.33 6.11
N ILE A 272 -7.87 17.81 5.76
CA ILE A 272 -6.91 18.50 4.89
C ILE A 272 -7.55 18.78 3.52
N VAL A 273 -8.15 17.75 2.89
CA VAL A 273 -8.77 17.92 1.57
C VAL A 273 -9.91 18.92 1.65
N THR A 274 -10.81 18.84 2.63
CA THR A 274 -11.93 19.77 2.76
C THR A 274 -11.46 21.22 2.94
N VAL A 275 -10.42 21.45 3.74
CA VAL A 275 -9.85 22.80 3.93
C VAL A 275 -9.24 23.30 2.62
N LEU A 276 -8.42 22.50 1.95
CA LEU A 276 -7.77 22.91 0.71
C LEU A 276 -8.78 23.12 -0.44
N LYS A 277 -9.85 22.32 -0.52
CA LYS A 277 -10.93 22.53 -1.49
C LYS A 277 -11.60 23.90 -1.33
N LYS A 278 -11.71 24.41 -0.10
CA LYS A 278 -12.28 25.73 0.18
C LYS A 278 -11.32 26.87 -0.13
N VAL A 279 -10.03 26.69 0.19
CA VAL A 279 -9.01 27.74 0.02
C VAL A 279 -8.51 27.84 -1.42
N LEU A 280 -8.45 26.71 -2.13
CA LEU A 280 -7.90 26.56 -3.48
C LEU A 280 -8.94 25.97 -4.44
N SER A 281 -10.19 26.46 -4.39
CA SER A 281 -11.28 25.93 -5.22
C SER A 281 -10.97 25.96 -6.73
N ASN A 282 -10.26 27.00 -7.17
CA ASN A 282 -9.89 27.20 -8.59
C ASN A 282 -8.76 26.27 -9.06
N ASP A 283 -8.16 25.51 -8.14
CA ASP A 283 -7.06 24.58 -8.43
C ASP A 283 -7.55 23.14 -8.63
N ILE A 284 -8.86 22.90 -8.58
CA ILE A 284 -9.47 21.58 -8.68
C ILE A 284 -10.43 21.57 -9.87
N SER A 285 -10.30 20.59 -10.77
CA SER A 285 -11.24 20.40 -11.86
C SER A 285 -12.04 19.13 -11.73
N ILE A 286 -13.29 19.20 -12.20
CA ILE A 286 -14.19 18.05 -12.23
C ILE A 286 -14.07 17.34 -13.59
N GLU A 287 -13.67 18.06 -14.65
CA GLU A 287 -13.33 17.54 -15.97
C GLU A 287 -11.86 17.80 -16.36
N PRO A 288 -11.17 16.90 -17.07
CA PRO A 288 -9.74 17.07 -17.38
C PRO A 288 -9.46 18.34 -18.20
N ASP A 289 -10.41 18.71 -19.06
CA ASP A 289 -10.25 19.80 -20.03
C ASP A 289 -10.47 21.19 -19.41
N GLU A 290 -11.14 21.27 -18.25
CA GLU A 290 -11.38 22.53 -17.53
C GLU A 290 -10.09 23.20 -17.04
N LEU A 291 -9.01 22.43 -16.84
CA LEU A 291 -7.71 22.98 -16.43
C LEU A 291 -7.02 23.79 -17.53
N ASN A 292 -7.37 23.56 -18.80
CA ASN A 292 -6.82 24.28 -19.95
C ASN A 292 -7.63 25.54 -20.31
N MET A 293 -8.79 25.77 -19.66
CA MET A 293 -9.71 26.87 -19.96
C MET A 293 -9.59 28.07 -19.01
N ILE A 294 -8.70 28.02 -18.00
CA ILE A 294 -8.49 29.05 -16.98
C ILE A 294 -7.00 29.37 -16.87
#